data_AF-A0A133ZYR2-F1
#
_entry.id   AF-A0A133ZYR2-F1
#
_cell.length_a   1.000
_cell.length_b   1.000
_cell.length_c   1.000
_cell.angle_alpha   90.00
_cell.angle_beta   90.00
_cell.angle_gamma   90.00
#
_symmetry.space_group_name_H-M   'P 1'
#
loop_
_entity.id
_entity.type
_entity.pdbx_description
1 polymer ?
#
loop_
_entity_poly.entity_id
_entity_poly.type
_entity_poly.pdbx_seq_one_letter_code
_entity_poly.pdbx_strand_id
1 'polypeptide(L)'
;MALKEGQIFIKEADNVQFQIIKSWGKMKWSKASQTLSGVADIELLNKLAGLVNLPVSIEAERKRLNRIMAAVDKERVNENPVPLMDPPIKVSPFKHQIRGYNMALMVLGFVEPPKQLKGE
;
A
#
# COMPACT_ATOMS: atom_id res chain seq x y z
N MET A 1 10.21 8.67 -12.97
CA MET A 1 10.14 7.72 -11.82
C MET A 1 9.82 6.33 -12.36
N ALA A 2 10.35 5.29 -11.73
CA ALA A 2 10.08 3.90 -12.11
C ALA A 2 9.73 3.06 -10.87
N LEU A 3 8.83 2.10 -11.04
CA LEU A 3 8.49 1.09 -10.04
C LEU A 3 9.05 -0.25 -10.52
N LYS A 4 9.90 -0.89 -9.72
CA LYS A 4 10.46 -2.21 -10.01
C LYS A 4 10.59 -3.00 -8.71
N GLU A 5 10.08 -4.24 -8.69
CA GLU A 5 10.22 -5.16 -7.56
C GLU A 5 9.79 -4.54 -6.21
N GLY A 6 8.70 -3.76 -6.20
CA GLY A 6 8.22 -3.08 -5.00
C GLY A 6 9.10 -1.92 -4.53
N GLN A 7 10.04 -1.45 -5.35
CA GLN A 7 10.86 -0.26 -5.09
C GLN A 7 10.59 0.85 -6.10
N ILE A 8 10.58 2.08 -5.61
CA ILE A 8 10.46 3.29 -6.42
C ILE A 8 11.85 3.88 -6.63
N PHE A 9 12.13 4.20 -7.88
CA PHE A 9 13.32 4.90 -8.32
C PHE A 9 12.95 6.27 -8.86
N ILE A 10 13.54 7.31 -8.27
CA ILE A 10 13.37 8.70 -8.68
C ILE A 10 14.71 9.22 -9.19
N LYS A 11 14.71 9.64 -10.45
CA LYS A 11 15.83 10.33 -11.11
C LYS A 11 15.37 11.76 -11.39
N GLU A 12 16.32 12.70 -11.46
CA GLU A 12 16.07 14.08 -11.89
C GLU A 12 15.04 14.83 -11.02
N ALA A 13 15.04 14.58 -9.69
CA ALA A 13 14.31 15.44 -8.77
C ALA A 13 14.98 16.81 -8.70
N ASP A 14 14.20 17.88 -8.77
CA ASP A 14 14.70 19.24 -8.51
C ASP A 14 15.29 19.34 -7.08
N ASN A 15 16.21 20.28 -6.84
CA ASN A 15 16.89 20.40 -5.56
C ASN A 15 15.92 20.59 -4.39
N VAL A 16 14.82 21.34 -4.57
CA VAL A 16 13.80 21.50 -3.51
C VAL A 16 13.08 20.19 -3.25
N GLN A 17 12.60 19.52 -4.31
CA GLN A 17 11.92 18.23 -4.21
C GLN A 17 12.84 17.17 -3.59
N PHE A 18 14.12 17.17 -3.96
CA PHE A 18 15.13 16.26 -3.44
C PHE A 18 15.30 16.42 -1.93
N GLN A 19 15.42 17.65 -1.41
CA GLN A 19 15.53 17.87 0.03
C GLN A 19 14.26 17.45 0.78
N ILE A 20 13.08 17.75 0.24
CA ILE A 20 11.80 17.35 0.85
C ILE A 20 11.70 15.82 0.90
N ILE A 21 11.92 15.13 -0.22
CA ILE A 21 11.82 13.67 -0.31
C ILE A 21 12.83 13.00 0.63
N LYS A 22 14.06 13.54 0.70
CA LYS A 22 15.11 13.02 1.59
C LYS A 22 14.76 13.23 3.07
N SER A 23 14.09 14.34 3.42
CA SER A 23 13.69 14.63 4.80
C SER A 23 12.75 13.58 5.41
N TRP A 24 12.02 12.81 4.58
CA TRP A 24 11.12 11.77 5.05
C TRP A 24 11.82 10.53 5.62
N GLY A 25 13.12 10.36 5.37
CA GLY A 25 13.89 9.21 5.88
C GLY A 25 13.53 7.86 5.25
N LYS A 26 12.70 7.85 4.19
CA LYS A 26 12.21 6.63 3.53
C LYS A 26 12.99 6.22 2.28
N MET A 27 13.91 7.05 1.80
CA MET A 27 14.64 6.82 0.55
C MET A 27 16.14 6.94 0.74
N LYS A 28 16.88 6.07 0.05
CA LYS A 28 18.34 6.05 -0.01
C LYS A 28 18.81 6.69 -1.31
N TRP A 29 19.72 7.65 -1.21
CA TRP A 29 20.39 8.24 -2.35
C TRP A 29 21.58 7.38 -2.80
N SER A 30 21.62 7.08 -4.09
CA SER A 30 22.78 6.48 -4.76
C SER A 30 23.51 7.55 -5.57
N LYS A 31 24.77 7.83 -5.20
CA LYS A 31 25.63 8.77 -5.95
C LYS A 31 26.00 8.21 -7.33
N ALA A 32 26.24 6.89 -7.42
CA ALA A 32 26.70 6.24 -8.65
C ALA A 32 25.64 6.30 -9.77
N SER A 33 24.37 6.09 -9.43
CA SER A 33 23.26 6.12 -10.38
C SER A 33 22.48 7.44 -10.37
N GLN A 34 22.85 8.38 -9.49
CA GLN A 34 22.11 9.62 -9.23
C GLN A 34 20.60 9.38 -9.04
N THR A 35 20.25 8.40 -8.19
CA THR A 35 18.87 7.95 -8.00
C THR A 35 18.49 7.89 -6.52
N LEU A 36 17.29 8.36 -6.19
CA LEU A 36 16.64 8.05 -4.91
C LEU A 36 15.88 6.74 -5.05
N SER A 37 16.10 5.81 -4.12
CA SER A 37 15.46 4.49 -4.09
C SER A 37 14.78 4.25 -2.75
N GLY A 38 13.59 3.66 -2.74
CA GLY A 38 12.85 3.36 -1.51
C GLY A 38 11.76 2.34 -1.76
N VAL A 39 11.27 1.70 -0.70
CA VAL A 39 10.15 0.75 -0.77
C VAL A 39 8.89 1.49 -1.19
N ALA A 40 8.12 0.93 -2.11
CA ALA A 40 6.86 1.47 -2.61
C ALA A 40 5.72 1.29 -1.59
N ASP A 41 5.89 1.84 -0.39
CA ASP A 41 4.87 1.79 0.65
C ASP A 41 3.78 2.85 0.42
N ILE A 42 2.60 2.61 1.00
CA ILE A 42 1.42 3.47 0.84
C ILE A 42 1.67 4.92 1.27
N GLU A 43 2.43 5.12 2.34
CA GLU A 43 2.69 6.45 2.88
C GLU A 43 3.65 7.22 1.97
N LEU A 44 4.72 6.59 1.48
CA LEU A 44 5.65 7.19 0.53
C LEU A 44 4.92 7.56 -0.75
N LEU A 45 4.10 6.65 -1.29
CA LEU A 45 3.33 6.91 -2.51
C LEU A 45 2.32 8.04 -2.34
N ASN A 46 1.64 8.13 -1.20
CA ASN A 46 0.72 9.22 -0.90
C ASN A 46 1.45 10.56 -0.72
N LYS A 47 2.63 10.57 -0.06
CA LYS A 47 3.46 11.78 0.04
C LYS A 47 3.97 12.24 -1.32
N LEU A 48 4.41 11.31 -2.17
CA LEU A 48 4.86 11.63 -3.53
C LEU A 48 3.73 12.19 -4.39
N ALA A 49 2.52 11.62 -4.31
CA ALA A 49 1.33 12.14 -5.02
C ALA A 49 0.95 13.57 -4.62
N GLY A 50 1.28 13.98 -3.39
CA GLY A 50 1.08 15.36 -2.93
C GLY A 50 2.12 16.35 -3.45
N LEU A 51 3.28 15.89 -3.94
CA LEU A 51 4.34 16.74 -4.48
C LEU A 51 4.34 16.81 -6.00
N VAL A 52 4.01 15.69 -6.67
CA VAL A 52 4.12 15.56 -8.12
C VAL A 52 2.98 14.72 -8.70
N ASN A 53 2.71 14.92 -9.98
CA ASN A 53 1.87 14.00 -10.73
C ASN A 53 2.60 12.68 -10.94
N LEU A 54 2.07 11.61 -10.34
CA LEU A 54 2.65 10.28 -10.45
C LEU A 54 2.44 9.68 -11.86
N PRO A 55 3.45 8.98 -12.41
CA PRO A 55 3.26 8.16 -13.60
C PRO A 55 2.12 7.14 -13.40
N VAL A 56 1.41 6.81 -14.48
CA VAL A 56 0.19 5.98 -14.46
C VAL A 56 0.38 4.65 -13.71
N SER A 57 1.51 3.97 -13.90
CA SER A 57 1.79 2.69 -13.22
C SER A 57 1.97 2.84 -11.71
N ILE A 58 2.62 3.91 -11.27
CA ILE A 58 2.84 4.21 -9.84
C ILE A 58 1.53 4.67 -9.19
N GLU A 59 0.75 5.47 -9.89
CA GLU A 59 -0.57 5.91 -9.43
C GLU A 59 -1.55 4.74 -9.31
N ALA A 60 -1.50 3.77 -10.23
CA ALA A 60 -2.28 2.54 -10.13
C ALA A 60 -1.92 1.74 -8.88
N GLU A 61 -0.63 1.60 -8.57
CA GLU A 61 -0.17 0.91 -7.37
C GLU A 61 -0.59 1.66 -6.09
N ARG A 62 -0.44 2.99 -6.06
CA ARG A 62 -0.92 3.82 -4.96
C ARG A 62 -2.42 3.61 -4.72
N LYS A 63 -3.24 3.63 -5.78
CA LYS A 63 -4.69 3.39 -5.68
C LYS A 63 -5.01 1.98 -5.17
N ARG A 64 -4.28 0.97 -5.65
CA ARG A 64 -4.42 -0.42 -5.17
C ARG A 64 -4.12 -0.51 -3.67
N LEU A 65 -3.00 0.02 -3.20
CA LEU A 65 -2.63 0.00 -1.78
C LEU A 65 -3.62 0.78 -0.90
N ASN A 66 -4.09 1.95 -1.35
CA ASN A 66 -5.13 2.68 -0.63
C ASN A 66 -6.45 1.92 -0.55
N ARG A 67 -6.84 1.19 -1.60
CA ARG A 67 -8.03 0.33 -1.57
C ARG A 67 -7.88 -0.79 -0.54
N ILE A 68 -6.72 -1.45 -0.52
CA ILE A 68 -6.42 -2.51 0.46
C ILE A 68 -6.51 -1.92 1.88
N MET A 69 -5.87 -0.78 2.14
CA MET A 69 -5.89 -0.13 3.45
C MET A 69 -7.32 0.21 3.90
N ALA A 70 -8.12 0.81 3.01
CA ALA A 70 -9.52 1.13 3.33
C ALA A 70 -10.36 -0.11 3.65
N ALA A 71 -10.13 -1.22 2.96
CA ALA A 71 -10.83 -2.48 3.24
C ALA A 71 -10.38 -3.11 4.56
N VAL A 72 -9.07 -3.07 4.86
CA VAL A 72 -8.51 -3.51 6.15
C VAL A 72 -9.07 -2.68 7.30
N ASP A 73 -9.15 -1.36 7.15
CA ASP A 73 -9.71 -0.47 8.17
C ASP A 73 -11.20 -0.76 8.42
N LYS A 74 -11.97 -1.03 7.35
CA LYS A 74 -13.37 -1.46 7.47
C LYS A 74 -13.48 -2.81 8.18
N GLU A 75 -12.65 -3.78 7.83
CA GLU A 75 -12.66 -5.10 8.45
C GLU A 75 -12.27 -5.04 9.93
N ARG A 76 -11.35 -4.14 10.31
CA ARG A 76 -10.91 -3.95 11.70
C ARG A 76 -12.07 -3.68 12.66
N VAL A 77 -13.08 -2.94 12.20
CA VAL A 77 -14.28 -2.56 12.97
C VAL A 77 -15.51 -3.42 12.65
N ASN A 78 -15.36 -4.48 11.85
CA ASN A 78 -16.48 -5.34 11.48
C ASN A 78 -16.98 -6.16 12.69
N GLU A 79 -18.22 -5.92 13.10
CA GLU A 79 -18.87 -6.58 14.23
C GLU A 79 -19.18 -8.05 13.96
N ASN A 80 -19.45 -8.39 12.69
CA ASN A 80 -19.85 -9.72 12.25
C ASN A 80 -18.97 -10.15 11.06
N PRO A 81 -17.67 -10.39 11.30
CA PRO A 81 -16.74 -10.76 10.25
C PRO A 81 -17.03 -12.17 9.74
N VAL A 82 -17.00 -12.34 8.42
CA VAL A 82 -17.15 -13.62 7.73
C VAL A 82 -15.81 -13.95 7.06
N PRO A 83 -15.27 -15.17 7.19
CA PRO A 83 -14.01 -15.53 6.55
C PRO A 83 -14.08 -15.34 5.03
N LEU A 84 -13.10 -14.62 4.48
CA LEU A 84 -12.98 -14.41 3.02
C LEU A 84 -12.51 -15.68 2.29
N MET A 85 -11.85 -16.58 3.02
CA MET A 85 -11.41 -17.89 2.59
C MET A 85 -11.65 -18.87 3.74
N ASP A 86 -11.80 -20.16 3.44
CA ASP A 86 -11.95 -21.17 4.50
C ASP A 86 -10.66 -21.27 5.34
N PRO A 87 -10.71 -21.02 6.67
CA PRO A 87 -9.53 -21.12 7.51
C PRO A 87 -9.04 -22.56 7.59
N PRO A 88 -7.73 -22.84 7.41
CA PRO A 88 -7.18 -24.21 7.41
C PRO A 88 -7.02 -24.77 8.84
N ILE A 89 -8.07 -24.70 9.65
CA ILE A 89 -8.10 -25.16 11.05
C ILE A 89 -9.36 -25.98 11.31
N LYS A 90 -9.28 -26.90 12.29
CA LYS A 90 -10.40 -27.81 12.61
C LYS A 90 -11.52 -27.16 13.42
N VAL A 91 -11.22 -26.08 14.13
CA VAL A 91 -12.15 -25.40 15.04
C VAL A 91 -12.62 -24.09 14.45
N SER A 92 -13.84 -23.67 14.80
CA SER A 92 -14.37 -22.38 14.36
C SER A 92 -13.61 -21.22 15.02
N PRO A 93 -13.01 -20.30 14.25
CA PRO A 93 -12.28 -19.17 14.80
C PRO A 93 -13.21 -18.14 15.45
N PHE A 94 -12.70 -17.46 16.47
CA PHE A 94 -13.39 -16.31 17.07
C PHE A 94 -13.42 -15.11 16.11
N LYS A 95 -14.41 -14.22 16.29
CA LYS A 95 -14.58 -13.02 15.44
C LYS A 95 -13.29 -12.20 15.24
N HIS A 96 -12.53 -11.96 16.29
CA HIS A 96 -11.28 -11.19 16.19
C HIS A 96 -10.20 -11.92 15.37
N GLN A 97 -10.17 -13.26 15.40
CA GLN A 97 -9.29 -14.08 14.58
C GLN A 97 -9.71 -14.02 13.12
N ILE A 98 -11.02 -14.06 12.83
CA ILE A 98 -11.55 -13.90 11.47
C ILE A 98 -11.14 -12.54 10.89
N ARG A 99 -11.29 -11.45 11.65
CA ARG A 99 -10.79 -10.13 11.21
C ARG A 99 -9.30 -10.16 10.92
N GLY A 100 -8.49 -10.69 11.84
CA GLY A 100 -7.05 -10.83 11.65
C GLY A 100 -6.68 -11.59 10.39
N TYR A 101 -7.37 -12.72 10.16
CA TYR A 101 -7.20 -13.57 9.00
C TYR A 101 -7.59 -12.86 7.70
N ASN A 102 -8.75 -12.22 7.65
CA ASN A 102 -9.21 -11.44 6.50
C ASN A 102 -8.26 -10.29 6.17
N MET A 103 -7.80 -9.54 7.18
CA MET A 103 -6.82 -8.47 7.01
C MET A 103 -5.51 -9.01 6.41
N ALA A 104 -4.99 -10.13 6.91
CA ALA A 104 -3.78 -10.75 6.38
C ALA A 104 -3.95 -11.21 4.92
N LEU A 105 -5.08 -11.85 4.60
CA LEU A 105 -5.38 -12.29 3.22
C LEU A 105 -5.37 -11.12 2.23
N MET A 106 -5.93 -9.97 2.61
CA MET A 106 -5.94 -8.77 1.77
C MET A 106 -4.54 -8.15 1.62
N VAL A 107 -3.79 -8.00 2.72
CA VAL A 107 -2.47 -7.36 2.70
C VAL A 107 -1.45 -8.20 1.95
N LEU A 108 -1.48 -9.53 2.11
CA LEU A 108 -0.58 -10.45 1.43
C LEU A 108 -1.01 -10.75 -0.02
N GLY A 109 -2.17 -10.26 -0.46
CA GLY A 109 -2.65 -10.41 -1.83
C GLY A 109 -3.23 -11.79 -2.16
N PHE A 110 -3.64 -12.57 -1.15
CA PHE A 110 -4.35 -13.84 -1.37
C PHE A 110 -5.81 -13.62 -1.78
N VAL A 111 -6.42 -12.52 -1.34
CA VAL A 111 -7.80 -12.15 -1.69
C VAL A 111 -7.84 -10.68 -2.09
N GLU A 112 -8.51 -10.38 -3.19
CA GLU A 112 -8.79 -9.00 -3.60
C GLU A 112 -9.73 -8.33 -2.59
N PRO A 113 -9.46 -7.08 -2.16
CA PRO A 113 -10.36 -6.35 -1.29
C PRO A 113 -11.77 -6.29 -1.87
N PRO A 114 -12.82 -6.51 -1.06
CA PRO A 114 -14.18 -6.37 -1.52
C PRO A 114 -14.37 -5.01 -2.19
N LYS A 115 -14.93 -5.00 -3.41
CA LYS A 115 -15.23 -3.73 -4.08
C LYS A 115 -16.16 -2.94 -3.17
N GLN A 116 -15.80 -1.69 -2.87
CA GLN A 116 -16.77 -0.77 -2.29
C GLN A 116 -17.92 -0.67 -3.30
N LEU A 117 -19.07 -1.23 -2.95
CA LEU A 117 -20.32 -0.87 -3.60
C LEU A 117 -20.41 0.64 -3.42
N LYS A 118 -20.31 1.39 -4.53
CA LYS A 118 -20.60 2.83 -4.50
C LYS A 118 -21.97 2.95 -3.85
N GLY A 119 -22.03 3.64 -2.72
CA GLY A 119 -23.29 3.99 -2.10
C GLY A 119 -24.21 4.63 -3.13
N GLU A 120 -25.45 4.19 -3.13
CA GLU A 120 -26.60 4.91 -3.67
C GLU A 120 -26.66 6.35 -3.13
#